data_AF-A0A822DEK6-F1
#
_entry.id   AF-A0A822DEK6-F1
#
_cell.length_a   1.000
_cell.length_b   1.000
_cell.length_c   1.000
_cell.angle_alpha   90.00
_cell.angle_beta   90.00
_cell.angle_gamma   90.00
#
_symmetry.space_group_name_H-M   'P 1'
#
loop_
_entity.id
_entity.type
_entity.pdbx_description
1 polymer ?
#
loop_
_entity_poly.entity_id
_entity_poly.type
_entity_poly.pdbx_seq_one_letter_code
_entity_poly.pdbx_strand_id
1 'polypeptide(L)' 'EQSNLYRTQQYLRMAPMTESDFYQLLGFLFYSLLVKLPCKGDYWTLQSVQTMISDNISHNRVDELLRMLHFNDNTLIK' A
#
# COMPACT_ATOMS: atom_id res chain seq x y z
N GLU A 1 -6.52 1.51 -11.57
CA GLU A 1 -6.29 2.42 -12.71
C GLU A 1 -6.04 3.87 -12.27
N GLN A 2 -6.98 4.50 -11.55
CA GLN A 2 -6.85 5.90 -11.11
C GLN A 2 -5.58 6.18 -10.28
N SER A 3 -5.17 5.28 -9.39
CA SER A 3 -3.88 5.36 -8.68
C SER A 3 -2.67 5.49 -9.61
N ASN A 4 -2.65 4.74 -10.73
CA ASN A 4 -1.54 4.78 -11.68
C ASN A 4 -1.54 6.05 -12.54
N LEU A 5 -2.73 6.56 -12.86
CA LEU A 5 -2.88 7.87 -13.50
C LEU A 5 -2.36 8.97 -12.58
N TYR A 6 -2.80 8.98 -11.32
CA TYR A 6 -2.36 9.93 -10.31
C TYR A 6 -0.85 9.89 -10.10
N ARG A 7 -0.25 8.70 -9.97
CA ARG A 7 1.20 8.50 -9.89
C ARG A 7 1.95 9.19 -11.03
N THR A 8 1.42 9.08 -12.25
CA THR A 8 2.01 9.69 -13.46
C THR A 8 1.84 11.20 -13.45
N GLN A 9 0.66 11.71 -13.08
CA GLN A 9 0.38 13.15 -12.97
C GLN A 9 1.23 13.85 -11.91
N GLN A 10 1.55 13.16 -10.82
CA GLN A 10 2.37 13.68 -9.71
C GLN A 10 3.86 13.36 -9.84
N TYR A 11 4.29 12.77 -10.97
CA TYR A 11 5.69 12.40 -11.22
C TYR A 11 6.33 11.54 -10.11
N LEU A 12 5.54 10.67 -9.48
CA LEU A 12 6.02 9.81 -8.40
C LEU A 12 6.96 8.74 -8.96
N ARG A 13 8.21 8.72 -8.49
CA ARG A 13 9.26 7.75 -8.88
C ARG A 13 9.10 6.41 -8.16
N MET A 14 7.96 5.74 -8.39
CA MET A 14 7.64 4.41 -7.85
C MET A 14 7.02 3.52 -8.92
N ALA A 15 7.10 2.20 -8.75
CA ALA A 15 6.50 1.26 -9.68
C ALA A 15 4.97 1.38 -9.70
N PRO A 16 4.30 1.19 -10.86
CA PRO A 16 2.84 1.20 -10.94
C PRO A 16 2.22 0.16 -10.01
N MET A 17 1.04 0.46 -9.49
CA MET A 17 0.22 -0.47 -8.72
C MET A 17 -0.35 -1.53 -9.65
N THR A 18 -0.07 -2.80 -9.36
CA THR A 18 -0.74 -3.95 -9.98
C THR A 18 -2.02 -4.30 -9.20
N GLU A 19 -2.85 -5.16 -9.77
CA GLU A 19 -4.01 -5.70 -9.04
C GLU A 19 -3.58 -6.53 -7.82
N SER A 20 -2.51 -7.31 -7.94
CA SER A 20 -1.92 -8.07 -6.82
C SER A 20 -1.48 -7.14 -5.69
N ASP A 21 -0.78 -6.05 -6.01
CA ASP A 21 -0.39 -5.04 -5.02
C ASP A 21 -1.60 -4.49 -4.27
N PHE A 22 -2.70 -4.22 -4.98
CA PHE A 22 -3.91 -3.67 -4.40
C PHE A 22 -4.57 -4.64 -3.41
N TYR A 23 -4.70 -5.92 -3.77
CA TYR A 23 -5.23 -6.92 -2.85
C TYR A 23 -4.32 -7.18 -1.65
N GLN A 24 -3.00 -7.19 -1.84
CA GLN A 24 -2.04 -7.33 -0.74
C GLN A 24 -2.10 -6.13 0.21
N LEU A 25 -2.24 -4.90 -0.32
CA LEU A 25 -2.46 -3.71 0.48
C LEU A 25 -3.76 -3.80 1.28
N LEU A 26 -4.87 -4.21 0.65
CA LEU A 26 -6.13 -4.41 1.36
C LEU A 26 -6.00 -5.47 2.46
N GLY A 27 -5.33 -6.58 2.16
CA GLY A 27 -5.03 -7.63 3.14
C GLY A 27 -4.26 -7.10 4.35
N PHE A 28 -3.21 -6.30 4.11
CA PHE A 28 -2.48 -5.62 5.16
C PHE A 28 -3.37 -4.68 5.98
N LEU A 29 -4.17 -3.84 5.33
CA LEU A 29 -5.06 -2.91 6.01
C LEU A 29 -6.06 -3.66 6.90
N PHE A 30 -6.71 -4.71 6.41
CA PHE A 30 -7.64 -5.52 7.22
C PHE A 30 -6.95 -6.25 8.36
N TYR A 31 -5.79 -6.86 8.10
CA TYR A 31 -5.03 -7.57 9.14
C TYR A 31 -4.59 -6.62 10.26
N SER A 32 -4.20 -5.39 9.91
CA SER A 32 -3.79 -4.37 10.90
C SER A 32 -4.91 -3.93 11.83
N LEU A 33 -6.19 -4.15 11.45
CA LEU A 33 -7.34 -3.91 12.34
C LEU A 33 -7.45 -4.99 13.42
N LEU A 34 -7.03 -6.22 13.13
CA LEU A 34 -7.10 -7.37 14.02
C LEU A 34 -5.88 -7.44 14.94
N VAL A 35 -4.68 -7.31 14.35
CA VAL A 35 -3.41 -7.36 15.07
C VAL A 35 -2.82 -5.97 15.05
N LYS A 36 -3.02 -5.22 16.13
CA LYS A 36 -2.53 -3.84 16.25
C LYS A 36 -1.12 -3.83 16.82
N LEU A 37 -0.17 -3.31 16.05
CA LEU A 37 1.18 -3.01 16.54
C LEU A 37 1.36 -1.50 16.78
N PRO A 38 2.30 -1.08 17.65
CA PRO A 38 2.52 0.33 17.97
C PRO A 38 2.80 1.20 16.74
N CYS A 39 3.61 0.68 15.81
CA CYS A 39 3.95 1.34 14.56
C CYS A 39 3.66 0.43 13.35
N LYS A 40 3.35 1.03 12.19
CA LYS A 40 3.18 0.27 10.93
C LYS A 40 4.45 -0.47 10.53
N GLY A 41 5.64 0.06 10.82
CA GLY A 41 6.89 -0.63 10.52
C GLY A 41 7.06 -1.96 11.28
N ASP A 42 6.41 -2.09 12.44
CA ASP A 42 6.64 -3.20 13.37
C ASP A 42 6.22 -4.56 12.79
N TYR A 43 5.31 -4.59 11.80
CA TYR A 43 4.88 -5.82 11.12
C TYR A 43 6.03 -6.51 10.36
N TRP A 44 7.10 -5.77 10.04
CA TRP A 44 8.29 -6.26 9.34
C TRP A 44 9.56 -6.30 10.21
N THR A 45 9.46 -5.90 11.49
CA THR A 45 10.61 -5.95 12.40
C THR A 45 10.82 -7.36 12.94
N LEU A 46 12.07 -7.79 13.16
CA LEU A 46 12.39 -9.16 13.60
C LEU A 46 11.74 -9.52 14.94
N GLN A 47 11.52 -8.55 15.82
CA GLN A 47 10.96 -8.76 17.16
C GLN A 47 9.45 -9.04 17.14
N SER A 48 8.72 -8.51 16.15
CA SER A 48 7.27 -8.63 16.05
C SER A 48 6.79 -8.96 14.65
N VAL A 49 7.63 -9.65 13.86
CA VAL A 49 7.35 -9.96 12.46
C VAL A 49 6.04 -10.70 12.34
N GLN A 50 5.18 -10.23 11.45
CA GLN A 50 3.92 -10.87 11.12
C GLN A 50 4.09 -11.50 9.73
N THR A 51 4.41 -12.79 9.67
CA THR A 51 4.69 -13.51 8.40
C THR A 51 3.54 -13.43 7.41
N MET A 52 2.31 -13.42 7.91
CA MET A 52 1.11 -13.17 7.10
C MET A 52 1.18 -11.87 6.29
N ILE A 53 1.93 -10.88 6.76
CA ILE A 53 2.17 -9.60 6.07
C ILE A 53 3.53 -9.60 5.38
N SER A 54 4.61 -9.90 6.11
CA SER A 54 5.99 -9.74 5.62
C SER A 54 6.30 -10.59 4.40
N ASP A 55 5.67 -11.76 4.28
CA ASP A 55 5.92 -12.69 3.18
C ASP A 55 5.13 -12.31 1.92
N ASN A 56 4.10 -11.48 2.06
CA ASN A 56 3.20 -11.11 0.97
C ASN A 56 3.51 -9.72 0.40
N ILE A 57 3.91 -8.76 1.23
CA ILE A 57 4.18 -7.40 0.79
C ILE A 57 5.26 -6.77 1.65
N SER A 58 6.19 -6.02 1.04
CA SER A 58 7.26 -5.35 1.80
C SER A 58 6.78 -4.04 2.42
N HIS A 59 7.40 -3.64 3.53
CA HIS A 59 7.14 -2.37 4.20
C HIS A 59 7.22 -1.18 3.24
N ASN A 60 8.32 -1.09 2.47
CA ASN A 60 8.53 -0.02 1.51
C ASN A 60 7.45 0.00 0.42
N ARG A 61 7.00 -1.18 -0.02
CA ARG A 61 5.94 -1.27 -1.02
C ARG A 61 4.63 -0.75 -0.45
N VAL A 62 4.24 -1.12 0.77
CA VAL A 62 3.04 -0.57 1.43
C VAL A 62 3.09 0.96 1.49
N ASP A 63 4.22 1.53 1.88
CA ASP A 63 4.39 3.00 1.94
C ASP A 63 4.24 3.66 0.56
N GLU A 64 4.80 3.07 -0.49
CA GLU A 64 4.60 3.55 -1.87
C GLU A 64 3.13 3.47 -2.28
N LEU A 65 2.49 2.32 -2.07
CA LEU A 65 1.10 2.10 -2.48
C LEU A 65 0.16 3.09 -1.78
N LEU A 66 0.35 3.35 -0.49
CA LEU A 66 -0.45 4.32 0.27
C LEU A 66 -0.28 5.75 -0.25
N ARG A 67 0.89 6.12 -0.77
CA ARG A 67 1.15 7.48 -1.30
C ARG A 67 0.51 7.73 -2.67
N MET A 68 0.32 6.68 -3.47
CA MET A 68 -0.29 6.81 -4.80
C MET A 68 -1.74 6.34 -4.86
N LEU A 69 -2.28 5.77 -3.78
CA LEU A 69 -3.66 5.29 -3.72
C LEU A 69 -4.62 6.45 -4.00
N HIS A 70 -5.35 6.34 -5.10
CA HIS A 70 -6.24 7.40 -5.57
C HIS A 70 -7.56 6.81 -6.05
N PHE A 71 -8.64 7.15 -5.35
CA PHE A 71 -9.99 6.62 -5.63
C PHE A 71 -10.82 7.53 -6.54
N ASN A 72 -10.46 8.80 -6.65
CA ASN A 72 -11.21 9.75 -7.44
C ASN A 72 -10.84 9.65 -8.93
N ASP A 73 -11.83 9.76 -9.81
CA ASP A 73 -11.57 9.94 -11.23
C ASP A 73 -11.22 11.40 -11.51
N ASN A 74 -9.95 11.64 -11.85
CA ASN A 74 -9.46 13.00 -12.11
C ASN A 74 -9.99 13.60 -13.42
N THR A 75 -10.68 12.83 -14.26
CA THR A 75 -11.33 13.35 -15.48
C THR A 75 -12.64 14.07 -15.19
N LEU A 76 -13.26 13.81 -14.02
CA LEU A 76 -14.53 14.39 -13.59
C LEU A 76 -14.37 15.75 -12.88
N ILE A 77 -13.14 16.09 -12.46
CA ILE A 77 -12.80 17.41 -11.92
C ILE A 77 -12.34 18.27 -13.11
N LYS A 78 -13.29 18.92 -13.77
CA LYS A 78 -13.03 19.96 -14.78
C LYS A 78 -13.63 21.28 -14.34
#